data_AF-A0A955WUZ4-F1
#
_entry.id   AF-A0A955WUZ4-F1
#
_cell.length_a   1.000
_cell.length_b   1.000
_cell.length_c   1.000
_cell.angle_alpha   90.00
_cell.angle_beta   90.00
_cell.angle_gamma   90.00
#
_symmetry.space_group_name_H-M   'P 1'
#
loop_
_entity.id
_entity.type
_entity.pdbx_description
1 polymer ?
#
loop_
_entity_poly.entity_id
_entity_poly.type
_entity_poly.pdbx_seq_one_letter_code
_entity_poly.pdbx_strand_id
1 'polypeptide(L)' 'MHDASLQACERRLKLTLEMMAAGIEMTRLSLARRHPEATPAEVEAMLAAWLRRVEPPPPGFRLRPLPQ' A
#
# COMPACT_ATOMS: atom_id res chain seq x y z
N MET A 1 23.70 1.40 -22.11
CA MET A 1 23.41 2.05 -20.81
C MET A 1 21.91 2.15 -20.50
N HIS A 2 21.04 2.53 -21.44
CA HIS A 2 19.58 2.63 -21.20
C HIS A 2 18.91 1.32 -20.74
N ASP A 3 19.35 0.18 -21.28
CA ASP A 3 18.73 -1.12 -21.01
C ASP A 3 18.90 -1.59 -19.55
N ALA A 4 20.09 -1.37 -18.99
CA ALA A 4 20.38 -1.67 -17.58
C ALA A 4 19.54 -0.80 -16.61
N SER A 5 19.24 0.45 -16.99
CA SER A 5 18.38 1.32 -16.18
C SER A 5 16.90 0.92 -16.22
N LEU A 6 16.41 0.45 -17.37
CA LEU A 6 15.03 -0.04 -17.50
C LEU A 6 14.83 -1.31 -16.66
N GLN A 7 15.74 -2.26 -16.74
CA GLN A 7 15.70 -3.46 -15.90
C GLN A 7 15.80 -3.14 -14.40
N ALA A 8 16.57 -2.12 -14.02
CA ALA A 8 16.62 -1.67 -12.62
C ALA A 8 15.30 -0.99 -12.17
N CYS A 9 14.62 -0.27 -13.05
CA CYS A 9 13.29 0.27 -12.79
C CYS A 9 12.26 -0.86 -12.64
N GLU A 10 12.27 -1.84 -13.54
CA GLU A 10 11.36 -2.99 -13.51
C GLU A 10 11.50 -3.78 -12.20
N ARG A 11 12.73 -4.11 -11.80
CA ARG A 11 13.00 -4.82 -10.53
C ARG A 11 12.48 -4.05 -9.32
N ARG A 12 12.70 -2.73 -9.28
CA ARG A 12 12.21 -1.88 -8.19
C ARG A 12 10.69 -1.80 -8.16
N LEU A 13 10.05 -1.67 -9.32
CA LEU A 13 8.60 -1.67 -9.41
C LEU A 13 8.02 -3.00 -8.93
N LYS A 14 8.55 -4.13 -9.41
CA LYS A 14 8.13 -5.46 -9.00
C LYS A 14 8.25 -5.65 -7.49
N LEU A 15 9.41 -5.33 -6.91
CA LEU A 15 9.62 -5.41 -5.46
C LEU A 15 8.65 -4.50 -4.69
N THR A 16 8.39 -3.29 -5.19
CA THR A 16 7.44 -2.37 -4.56
C THR A 16 6.04 -2.95 -4.54
N LEU A 17 5.58 -3.52 -5.65
CA LEU A 17 4.26 -4.16 -5.74
C LEU A 17 4.15 -5.39 -4.84
N GLU A 18 5.21 -6.21 -4.76
CA GLU A 18 5.27 -7.36 -3.85
C GLU A 18 5.18 -6.92 -2.38
N MET A 19 5.93 -5.87 -2.00
CA MET A 19 5.88 -5.31 -0.65
C MET A 19 4.50 -4.71 -0.33
N MET A 20 3.87 -4.02 -1.28
CA MET A 20 2.52 -3.50 -1.12
C MET A 20 1.51 -4.65 -0.91
N ALA A 21 1.57 -5.70 -1.74
CA ALA A 21 0.70 -6.86 -1.62
C ALA A 21 0.86 -7.56 -0.25
N ALA A 22 2.09 -7.73 0.22
CA ALA A 22 2.37 -8.30 1.54
C ALA A 22 1.79 -7.43 2.67
N GLY A 23 1.95 -6.10 2.59
CA GLY A 23 1.41 -5.17 3.59
C GLY A 23 -0.12 -5.19 3.66
N ILE A 24 -0.79 -5.30 2.51
CA ILE A 24 -2.25 -5.45 2.42
C ILE A 24 -2.70 -6.72 3.12
N GLU A 25 -2.05 -7.85 2.82
CA GLU A 25 -2.39 -9.14 3.40
C GLU A 25 -2.17 -9.18 4.91
N MET A 26 -1.05 -8.63 5.39
CA MET A 26 -0.79 -8.49 6.83
C MET A 26 -1.86 -7.65 7.53
N THR A 27 -2.32 -6.58 6.87
CA THR A 27 -3.38 -5.70 7.41
C THR A 27 -4.72 -6.43 7.47
N ARG A 28 -5.07 -7.18 6.42
CA ARG A 28 -6.27 -8.03 6.37
C ARG A 28 -6.30 -9.03 7.53
N LEU A 29 -5.21 -9.78 7.73
CA LEU A 29 -5.07 -10.74 8.82
C LEU A 29 -5.11 -10.06 10.20
N SER A 30 -4.51 -8.87 10.32
CA SER A 30 -4.55 -8.06 11.54
C SER A 30 -5.97 -7.56 11.87
N LEU A 31 -6.76 -7.20 10.87
CA LEU A 31 -8.16 -6.80 11.04
C LEU A 31 -9.01 -7.98 11.50
N ALA A 32 -8.92 -9.13 10.80
CA ALA A 32 -9.66 -10.34 11.17
C ALA A 32 -9.34 -10.81 12.61
N ARG A 33 -8.08 -10.70 13.04
CA ARG A 33 -7.68 -11.04 14.41
C ARG A 33 -8.20 -10.06 15.47
N ARG A 34 -8.31 -8.77 15.13
CA ARG A 34 -8.81 -7.73 16.05
C ARG A 34 -10.33 -7.70 16.13
N HIS A 35 -11.01 -8.21 15.11
CA HIS A 35 -12.47 -8.26 15.00
C HIS A 35 -12.92 -9.69 14.65
N PRO A 36 -12.76 -10.66 15.58
CA PRO A 36 -13.17 -12.05 15.35
C PRO A 36 -14.67 -12.21 15.08
N GLU A 37 -15.49 -11.26 15.52
CA GLU A 37 -16.93 -11.17 15.28
C GLU A 37 -17.30 -10.69 13.88
N ALA A 38 -16.37 -10.05 13.17
CA ALA A 38 -16.62 -9.49 11.85
C ALA A 38 -16.68 -10.59 10.79
N THR A 39 -17.64 -10.46 9.89
CA THR A 39 -17.73 -11.29 8.68
C THR A 39 -16.57 -10.97 7.73
N PRO A 40 -16.23 -11.88 6.79
CA PRO A 40 -15.23 -11.61 5.78
C PRO A 40 -15.50 -10.34 4.97
N ALA A 41 -16.77 -10.06 4.65
CA ALA A 41 -17.15 -8.86 3.90
C ALA A 41 -16.90 -7.56 4.69
N GLU A 42 -17.12 -7.58 6.01
CA GLU A 42 -16.82 -6.43 6.87
C GLU A 42 -15.32 -6.19 7.01
N VAL A 43 -14.51 -7.26 7.10
CA VAL A 43 -13.04 -7.14 7.10
C VAL A 43 -12.54 -6.50 5.81
N GLU A 44 -13.07 -6.90 4.65
CA GLU A 44 -12.72 -6.28 3.37
C GLU A 44 -13.16 -4.80 3.30
N ALA A 45 -14.33 -4.45 3.86
CA ALA A 45 -14.76 -3.06 3.94
C ALA A 45 -13.82 -2.22 4.83
N MET A 46 -13.39 -2.74 5.97
CA MET A 46 -12.40 -2.10 6.85
C MET A 46 -11.04 -1.94 6.15
N LEU A 47 -10.60 -2.97 5.41
CA LEU A 47 -9.37 -2.92 4.64
C LEU A 47 -9.43 -1.85 3.54
N ALA A 48 -10.55 -1.77 2.83
CA ALA A 48 -10.78 -0.73 1.82
C ALA A 48 -10.78 0.68 2.43
N ALA A 49 -11.36 0.86 3.61
CA ALA A 49 -11.30 2.13 4.34
C ALA A 49 -9.86 2.49 4.75
N TRP A 50 -9.09 1.51 5.22
CA TRP A 50 -7.68 1.69 5.55
C TRP A 50 -6.84 2.10 4.34
N LEU A 51 -7.02 1.46 3.18
CA LEU A 51 -6.30 1.78 1.94
C LEU A 51 -6.58 3.20 1.42
N ARG A 52 -7.77 3.73 1.67
CA ARG A 52 -8.16 5.09 1.25
C ARG A 52 -7.72 6.17 2.23
N ARG A 53 -7.18 5.79 3.40
CA ARG A 53 -6.73 6.74 4.40
C ARG A 53 -5.53 7.52 3.85
N VAL A 54 -5.76 8.81 3.61
CA VAL A 54 -4.69 9.75 3.26
C VAL A 54 -3.92 10.05 4.54
N GLU A 55 -2.72 9.51 4.68
CA GLU A 55 -1.81 9.96 5.74
C GLU A 55 -1.28 11.35 5.39
N PRO A 56 -1.19 12.27 6.36
CA PRO A 56 -0.44 13.49 6.15
C PRO A 56 1.02 13.12 5.83
N PRO A 57 1.69 13.90 4.96
CA PRO A 57 3.11 13.67 4.70
C PRO A 57 3.89 13.76 6.03
N PRO A 58 4.97 12.96 6.20
CA PRO A 58 5.77 13.04 7.40
C PRO A 58 6.34 14.45 7.61
N PRO A 59 6.68 14.85 8.85
CA PRO A 59 7.28 16.15 9.11
C PRO A 59 8.50 16.42 8.21
N GLY A 60 8.53 17.60 7.58
CA GLY A 60 9.60 18.00 6.66
C GLY A 60 9.39 17.57 5.20
N PHE A 61 8.39 16.73 4.89
CA PHE A 61 8.02 16.39 3.52
C PHE A 61 7.01 17.40 2.98
N ARG A 62 7.28 17.95 1.81
CA ARG A 62 6.33 18.78 1.06
C ARG A 62 5.85 18.02 -0.16
N LEU A 63 4.54 17.90 -0.31
CA LEU A 63 3.93 17.41 -1.53
C LEU A 63 4.22 18.42 -2.65
N ARG A 64 4.89 17.98 -3.71
CA ARG A 64 4.98 18.77 -4.94
C ARG A 64 3.64 18.65 -5.66
N PRO A 65 2.95 19.76 -5.98
CA PRO A 65 1.75 19.68 -6.81
C PRO A 65 2.12 19.08 -8.17
N LEU A 66 1.32 18.13 -8.64
CA LEU A 66 1.45 17.58 -9.99
C LEU A 66 1.08 18.70 -10.99
N PRO A 67 1.82 18.86 -12.11
CA PRO A 67 1.40 19.74 -13.18
C PRO A 67 0.03 19.28 -13.70
N GLN A 68 -0.88 20.24 -13.90
CA GLN A 68 -2.23 20.04 -14.43
C GLN A 68 -2.17 19.66 -15.92
#